data_AF-A0A4T0U480-F1
#
_entry.id   AF-A0A4T0U480-F1
#
_cell.length_a   1.000
_cell.length_b   1.000
_cell.length_c   1.000
_cell.angle_alpha   90.00
_cell.angle_beta   90.00
_cell.angle_gamma   90.00
#
_symmetry.space_group_name_H-M   'P 1'
#
loop_
_entity.id
_entity.type
_entity.pdbx_description
1 polymer ?
#
loop_
_entity_poly.entity_id
_entity_poly.type
_entity_poly.pdbx_seq_one_letter_code
_entity_poly.pdbx_strand_id
1 'polypeptide(L)'
;MTSFNKLRTVSELFADMNVELKRHQKMKLTLILSAFYLSVAHAALFTAKDQVKTLDNASFDKHVLENPYSTSVVSFTADWCGHCRNLVPEYKSAAKSLSGMVNFFNVDCDSDINRPICSRYGVRGFPTVKAFTRGRKAPPKDYNGERKANAISEWAGNQIRNLVTRVSDNEALQPWLDTEKQAPHILVYTNKATTSTLLKALALKYPGAKFGIMKATSRNKDVKKELGLTGELTSPAVFLIRGGSLETTEKYEGLCS
;
A
#
# COMPACT_ATOMS: atom_id res chain seq x y z
N MET A 1 25.88 0.56 87.15
CA MET A 1 26.30 -0.85 87.34
C MET A 1 25.03 -1.62 87.64
N THR A 2 24.62 -2.69 86.96
CA THR A 2 25.39 -3.64 86.16
C THR A 2 24.45 -4.35 85.19
N SER A 3 24.95 -4.55 83.98
CA SER A 3 24.37 -5.38 82.93
C SER A 3 24.32 -6.86 83.36
N PHE A 4 23.24 -7.55 83.02
CA PHE A 4 23.25 -9.01 82.86
C PHE A 4 22.52 -9.37 81.57
N ASN A 5 23.33 -9.69 80.55
CA ASN A 5 22.89 -10.26 79.28
C ASN A 5 22.24 -11.63 79.53
N LYS A 6 21.00 -11.78 79.07
CA LYS A 6 20.30 -13.06 78.99
C LYS A 6 20.86 -13.82 77.78
N LEU A 7 21.71 -14.82 78.04
CA LEU A 7 22.18 -15.76 77.01
C LEU A 7 21.00 -16.62 76.55
N ARG A 8 20.65 -16.52 75.26
CA ARG A 8 19.66 -17.40 74.62
C ARG A 8 20.22 -18.82 74.53
N THR A 9 19.36 -19.80 74.70
CA THR A 9 19.77 -21.20 74.59
C THR A 9 20.03 -21.56 73.12
N VAL A 10 20.98 -22.47 72.89
CA VAL A 10 21.37 -22.93 71.55
C VAL A 10 20.16 -23.51 70.77
N SER A 11 19.20 -24.11 71.48
CA SER A 11 17.91 -24.59 70.94
C SER A 11 17.04 -23.47 70.33
N GLU A 12 16.94 -22.32 71.00
CA GLU A 12 16.16 -21.17 70.53
C GLU A 12 16.80 -20.50 69.30
N LEU A 13 18.14 -20.48 69.25
CA LEU A 13 18.88 -20.02 68.07
C LEU A 13 18.68 -20.94 66.85
N PHE A 14 18.61 -22.26 67.06
CA PHE A 14 18.37 -23.23 65.97
C PHE A 14 16.93 -23.19 65.44
N ALA A 15 15.94 -22.87 66.29
CA ALA A 15 14.54 -22.70 65.87
C ALA A 15 14.35 -21.45 64.99
N ASP A 16 14.94 -20.32 65.38
CA ASP A 16 14.91 -19.07 64.60
C ASP A 16 15.61 -19.24 63.23
N MET A 17 16.77 -19.91 63.18
CA MET A 17 17.48 -20.19 61.93
C MET A 17 16.67 -21.03 60.93
N ASN A 18 15.90 -22.03 61.41
CA ASN A 18 15.06 -22.87 60.56
C ASN A 18 13.83 -22.14 60.02
N VAL A 19 13.29 -21.17 60.75
CA VAL A 19 12.20 -20.29 60.30
C VAL A 19 12.72 -19.33 59.22
N GLU A 20 13.90 -18.73 59.42
CA GLU A 20 14.58 -17.86 58.44
C GLU A 20 14.91 -18.62 57.14
N LEU A 21 15.43 -19.85 57.23
CA LEU A 21 15.73 -20.74 56.10
C LEU A 21 14.48 -21.10 55.29
N LYS A 22 13.37 -21.44 55.96
CA LYS A 22 12.08 -21.72 55.29
C LYS A 22 11.48 -20.48 54.62
N ARG A 23 11.67 -19.29 55.22
CA ARG A 23 11.23 -18.00 54.65
C ARG A 23 12.03 -17.68 53.39
N HIS A 24 13.34 -17.91 53.40
CA HIS A 24 14.20 -17.74 52.22
C HIS A 24 13.92 -18.76 51.10
N GLN A 25 13.59 -20.02 51.41
CA GLN A 25 13.22 -21.01 50.38
C GLN A 25 11.89 -20.68 49.70
N LYS A 26 10.85 -20.25 50.44
CA LYS A 26 9.59 -19.81 49.84
C LYS A 26 9.75 -18.54 49.01
N MET A 27 10.58 -17.59 49.45
CA MET A 27 10.79 -16.33 48.74
C MET A 27 11.60 -16.52 47.43
N LYS A 28 12.57 -17.45 47.41
CA LYS A 28 13.29 -17.82 46.18
C LYS A 28 12.42 -18.61 45.20
N LEU A 29 11.49 -19.44 45.69
CA LEU A 29 10.57 -20.19 44.83
C LEU A 29 9.48 -19.29 44.23
N THR A 30 9.07 -18.24 44.94
CA THR A 30 8.07 -17.26 44.44
C THR A 30 8.69 -16.29 43.42
N LEU A 31 9.99 -15.98 43.52
CA LEU A 31 10.71 -15.11 42.57
C LEU A 31 11.04 -15.79 41.23
N ILE A 32 11.05 -17.12 41.16
CA ILE A 32 11.32 -17.87 39.92
C ILE A 32 10.02 -18.06 39.08
N LEU A 33 8.85 -17.93 39.71
CA LEU A 33 7.55 -18.00 39.02
C LEU A 33 7.13 -16.70 38.31
N SER A 34 7.79 -15.56 38.58
CA SER A 34 7.51 -14.29 37.89
C SER A 34 8.40 -14.01 36.68
N ALA A 35 9.42 -14.85 36.42
CA ALA A 35 10.35 -14.68 35.30
C ALA A 35 9.93 -15.43 34.02
N PHE A 36 8.76 -16.08 34.03
CA PHE A 36 8.15 -16.71 32.86
C PHE A 36 6.95 -15.90 32.34
N TYR A 37 7.03 -14.57 32.42
CA TYR A 37 6.30 -13.74 31.45
C TYR A 37 7.03 -13.90 30.12
N LEU A 38 6.62 -14.95 29.39
CA LEU A 38 6.98 -15.16 27.99
C LEU A 38 6.76 -13.82 27.27
N SER A 39 7.85 -13.16 26.89
CA SER A 39 7.79 -12.13 25.86
C SER A 39 7.38 -12.85 24.57
N VAL A 40 6.08 -12.97 24.35
CA VAL A 40 5.56 -13.30 23.03
C VAL A 40 5.90 -12.08 22.18
N ALA A 41 7.08 -12.12 21.56
CA ALA A 41 7.43 -11.24 20.47
C ALA A 41 6.34 -11.47 19.41
N HIS A 42 5.36 -10.57 19.37
CA HIS A 42 4.34 -10.60 18.35
C HIS A 42 5.06 -10.38 17.03
N ALA A 43 5.03 -11.39 16.16
CA ALA A 43 5.61 -11.28 14.85
C ALA A 43 4.80 -10.25 14.06
N ALA A 44 5.46 -9.19 13.60
CA ALA A 44 4.84 -8.19 12.75
C ALA A 44 4.18 -8.87 11.54
N LEU A 45 2.94 -8.47 11.22
CA LEU A 45 2.17 -9.04 10.12
C LEU A 45 2.84 -8.90 8.73
N PHE A 46 3.70 -7.88 8.57
CA PHE A 46 4.41 -7.57 7.34
C PHE A 46 5.90 -7.36 7.61
N THR A 47 6.73 -7.78 6.65
CA THR A 47 8.19 -7.72 6.71
C THR A 47 8.74 -6.81 5.62
N ALA A 48 10.00 -6.39 5.74
CA ALA A 48 10.65 -5.52 4.76
C ALA A 48 10.78 -6.13 3.35
N LYS A 49 10.62 -7.44 3.18
CA LYS A 49 10.67 -8.13 1.88
C LYS A 49 9.33 -8.10 1.14
N ASP A 50 8.25 -7.72 1.82
CA ASP A 50 6.92 -7.70 1.23
C ASP A 50 6.71 -6.41 0.41
N GLN A 51 5.85 -6.47 -0.62
CA GLN A 51 5.38 -5.28 -1.36
C GLN A 51 4.41 -4.41 -0.54
N VAL A 52 4.39 -4.57 0.79
CA VAL A 52 3.56 -3.85 1.74
C VAL A 52 4.46 -3.28 2.81
N LYS A 53 4.57 -1.95 2.86
CA LYS A 53 5.39 -1.28 3.88
C LYS A 53 4.52 -0.90 5.08
N THR A 54 4.94 -1.28 6.28
CA THR A 54 4.32 -0.78 7.52
C THR A 54 4.76 0.66 7.76
N LEU A 55 3.80 1.54 8.00
CA LEU A 55 4.00 2.95 8.27
C LEU A 55 3.69 3.26 9.72
N ASP A 56 4.34 4.31 10.22
CA ASP A 56 4.06 4.92 11.51
C ASP A 56 3.43 6.31 11.34
N ASN A 57 3.07 6.96 12.45
CA ASN A 57 2.46 8.30 12.43
C ASN A 57 3.35 9.36 11.80
N ALA A 58 4.67 9.24 11.93
CA ALA A 58 5.62 10.19 11.34
C ALA A 58 5.74 10.04 9.82
N SER A 59 5.64 8.82 9.30
CA SER A 59 5.87 8.51 7.88
C SER A 59 4.59 8.41 7.05
N PHE A 60 3.41 8.29 7.68
CA PHE A 60 2.13 8.13 7.01
C PHE A 60 1.83 9.25 6.00
N ASP A 61 1.86 10.51 6.46
CA ASP A 61 1.48 11.65 5.65
C ASP A 61 2.39 11.79 4.41
N LYS A 62 3.70 11.58 4.59
CA LYS A 62 4.70 11.58 3.51
C LYS A 62 4.40 10.54 2.43
N HIS A 63 4.09 9.31 2.83
CA HIS A 63 3.90 8.22 1.88
C HIS A 63 2.51 8.18 1.26
N VAL A 64 1.47 8.61 1.99
CA VAL A 64 0.07 8.42 1.62
C VAL A 64 -0.58 9.71 1.15
N LEU A 65 -0.23 10.87 1.73
CA LEU A 65 -1.00 12.11 1.59
C LEU A 65 -0.33 13.20 0.75
N GLU A 66 1.01 13.23 0.70
CA GLU A 66 1.75 14.31 0.04
C GLU A 66 1.76 14.21 -1.49
N ASN A 67 1.68 13.00 -2.05
CA ASN A 67 1.65 12.81 -3.51
C ASN A 67 0.20 12.71 -4.03
N PRO A 68 -0.35 13.75 -4.70
CA PRO A 68 -1.70 13.71 -5.25
C PRO A 68 -1.81 12.91 -6.57
N TYR A 69 -0.69 12.42 -7.09
CA TYR A 69 -0.56 11.62 -8.31
C TYR A 69 -0.25 10.15 -8.01
N SER A 70 -0.51 9.68 -6.78
CA SER A 70 -0.42 8.28 -6.44
C SER A 70 -1.74 7.75 -5.90
N THR A 71 -1.93 6.43 -6.02
CA THR A 71 -2.99 5.71 -5.31
C THR A 71 -2.34 4.81 -4.28
N SER A 72 -2.78 4.95 -3.03
CA SER A 72 -2.26 4.19 -1.90
C SER A 72 -3.42 3.45 -1.23
N VAL A 73 -3.27 2.14 -1.03
CA VAL A 73 -4.19 1.31 -0.25
C VAL A 73 -3.51 1.01 1.08
N VAL A 74 -4.23 1.24 2.17
CA VAL A 74 -3.72 1.07 3.53
C VAL A 74 -4.60 0.08 4.27
N SER A 75 -3.98 -0.98 4.82
CA SER A 75 -4.60 -1.85 5.80
C SER A 75 -4.32 -1.33 7.21
N PHE A 76 -5.35 -1.23 8.01
CA PHE A 76 -5.29 -0.91 9.44
C PHE A 76 -5.53 -2.21 10.21
N THR A 77 -4.52 -2.67 10.94
CA THR A 77 -4.47 -4.00 11.56
C THR A 77 -4.10 -3.94 13.04
N ALA A 78 -4.08 -5.11 13.68
CA ALA A 78 -3.44 -5.35 14.96
C ALA A 78 -2.78 -6.75 14.93
N ASP A 79 -1.65 -6.94 15.58
CA ASP A 79 -0.88 -8.20 15.48
C ASP A 79 -1.60 -9.41 16.12
N TRP A 80 -2.39 -9.17 17.18
CA TRP A 80 -3.17 -10.22 17.86
C TRP A 80 -4.42 -10.66 17.08
N CYS A 81 -4.87 -9.87 16.10
CA CYS A 81 -6.13 -10.06 15.39
C CYS A 81 -6.08 -11.24 14.39
N GLY A 82 -6.88 -12.29 14.65
CA GLY A 82 -6.96 -13.48 13.80
C GLY A 82 -7.45 -13.18 12.37
N HIS A 83 -8.43 -12.30 12.21
CA HIS A 83 -8.90 -11.86 10.89
C HIS A 83 -7.82 -11.11 10.09
N CYS A 84 -6.92 -10.43 10.78
CA CYS A 84 -5.81 -9.71 10.18
C CYS A 84 -4.79 -10.69 9.64
N ARG A 85 -4.42 -11.72 10.42
CA ARG A 85 -3.56 -12.82 9.97
C ARG A 85 -4.09 -13.50 8.72
N ASN A 86 -5.41 -13.71 8.62
CA ASN A 86 -6.04 -14.28 7.43
C ASN A 86 -6.01 -13.34 6.21
N LEU A 87 -6.05 -12.02 6.42
CA LEU A 87 -5.98 -11.03 5.33
C LEU A 87 -4.56 -10.90 4.75
N VAL A 88 -3.52 -11.03 5.59
CA VAL A 88 -2.11 -10.82 5.20
C VAL A 88 -1.72 -11.50 3.88
N PRO A 89 -1.90 -12.81 3.67
CA PRO A 89 -1.47 -13.47 2.43
C PRO A 89 -2.19 -12.92 1.19
N GLU A 90 -3.49 -12.64 1.32
CA GLU A 90 -4.32 -12.09 0.23
C GLU A 90 -3.92 -10.65 -0.10
N TYR A 91 -3.65 -9.84 0.93
CA TYR A 91 -3.21 -8.45 0.79
C TYR A 91 -1.81 -8.35 0.17
N LYS A 92 -0.88 -9.22 0.56
CA LYS A 92 0.46 -9.32 -0.05
C LYS A 92 0.36 -9.73 -1.53
N SER A 93 -0.50 -10.68 -1.85
CA SER A 93 -0.73 -11.12 -3.23
C SER A 93 -1.30 -9.98 -4.09
N ALA A 94 -2.30 -9.26 -3.58
CA ALA A 94 -2.85 -8.08 -4.24
C ALA A 94 -1.78 -6.99 -4.46
N ALA A 95 -0.98 -6.68 -3.43
CA ALA A 95 0.11 -5.73 -3.51
C ALA A 95 1.14 -6.10 -4.59
N LYS A 96 1.50 -7.40 -4.69
CA LYS A 96 2.39 -7.90 -5.73
C LYS A 96 1.80 -7.71 -7.13
N SER A 97 0.51 -8.03 -7.31
CA SER A 97 -0.17 -7.91 -8.62
C SER A 97 -0.27 -6.48 -9.14
N LEU A 98 -0.28 -5.49 -8.24
CA LEU A 98 -0.40 -4.07 -8.57
C LEU A 98 0.90 -3.29 -8.35
N SER A 99 2.02 -3.99 -8.21
CA SER A 99 3.33 -3.39 -7.98
C SER A 99 3.65 -2.34 -9.06
N GLY A 100 4.04 -1.15 -8.62
CA GLY A 100 4.33 -0.01 -9.51
C GLY A 100 3.10 0.74 -10.03
N MET A 101 1.88 0.25 -9.77
CA MET A 101 0.62 0.92 -10.14
C MET A 101 -0.13 1.47 -8.91
N VAL A 102 -0.13 0.72 -7.81
CA VAL A 102 -0.77 1.10 -6.54
C VAL A 102 0.21 0.82 -5.41
N ASN A 103 0.34 1.77 -4.48
CA ASN A 103 1.15 1.57 -3.28
C ASN A 103 0.31 0.84 -2.23
N PHE A 104 0.86 -0.20 -1.61
CA PHE A 104 0.22 -0.90 -0.51
C PHE A 104 1.00 -0.65 0.79
N PHE A 105 0.27 -0.26 1.82
CA PHE A 105 0.81 0.02 3.15
C PHE A 105 0.02 -0.70 4.23
N ASN A 106 0.66 -0.83 5.39
CA ASN A 106 0.02 -1.28 6.62
C ASN A 106 0.22 -0.24 7.73
N VAL A 107 -0.76 -0.12 8.60
CA VAL A 107 -0.65 0.61 9.87
C VAL A 107 -1.12 -0.33 10.97
N ASP A 108 -0.21 -0.65 11.88
CA ASP A 108 -0.57 -1.38 13.11
C ASP A 108 -1.18 -0.39 14.10
N CYS A 109 -2.48 -0.54 14.38
CA CYS A 109 -3.25 0.31 15.26
C CYS A 109 -3.17 -0.10 16.74
N ASP A 110 -2.58 -1.25 17.05
CA ASP A 110 -2.32 -1.66 18.43
C ASP A 110 -1.17 -0.84 19.05
N SER A 111 -0.21 -0.44 18.20
CA SER A 111 0.89 0.45 18.59
C SER A 111 0.43 1.85 19.01
N ASP A 112 0.90 2.30 20.18
CA ASP A 112 0.65 3.62 20.76
C ASP A 112 0.97 4.78 19.80
N ILE A 113 2.04 4.62 19.02
CA ILE A 113 2.50 5.62 18.05
C ILE A 113 1.46 5.82 16.95
N ASN A 114 0.70 4.80 16.60
CA ASN A 114 -0.20 4.78 15.45
C ASN A 114 -1.67 4.99 15.81
N ARG A 115 -2.04 4.91 17.09
CA ARG A 115 -3.42 5.20 17.56
C ARG A 115 -3.96 6.54 17.02
N PRO A 116 -3.18 7.64 16.94
CA PRO A 116 -3.67 8.90 16.36
C PRO A 116 -4.11 8.77 14.89
N ILE A 117 -3.37 8.02 14.07
CA ILE A 117 -3.71 7.79 12.65
C ILE A 117 -5.01 6.99 12.56
N CYS A 118 -5.12 5.93 13.35
CA CYS A 118 -6.27 5.03 13.34
C CYS A 118 -7.54 5.75 13.80
N SER A 119 -7.42 6.61 14.83
CA SER A 119 -8.50 7.50 15.26
C SER A 119 -8.86 8.52 14.18
N ARG A 120 -7.86 9.18 13.57
CA ARG A 120 -8.05 10.17 12.50
C ARG A 120 -8.85 9.64 11.32
N TYR A 121 -8.70 8.35 10.97
CA TYR A 121 -9.43 7.71 9.89
C TYR A 121 -10.61 6.85 10.36
N GLY A 122 -11.03 6.98 11.62
CA GLY A 122 -12.23 6.35 12.15
C GLY A 122 -12.19 4.83 12.13
N VAL A 123 -11.02 4.23 12.35
CA VAL A 123 -10.86 2.77 12.40
C VAL A 123 -11.47 2.25 13.70
N ARG A 124 -12.57 1.49 13.59
CA ARG A 124 -13.33 0.93 14.73
C ARG A 124 -13.17 -0.58 14.89
N GLY A 125 -12.52 -1.24 13.94
CA GLY A 125 -12.34 -2.69 13.95
C GLY A 125 -11.32 -3.12 12.91
N PHE A 126 -10.84 -4.36 13.05
CA PHE A 126 -9.74 -4.88 12.25
C PHE A 126 -10.11 -6.16 11.48
N PRO A 127 -9.52 -6.38 10.29
CA PRO A 127 -8.82 -5.37 9.50
C PRO A 127 -9.80 -4.37 8.87
N THR A 128 -9.37 -3.12 8.76
CA THR A 128 -10.03 -2.09 7.93
C THR A 128 -9.09 -1.73 6.78
N VAL A 129 -9.58 -1.72 5.54
CA VAL A 129 -8.79 -1.36 4.36
C VAL A 129 -9.37 -0.08 3.74
N LYS A 130 -8.50 0.88 3.43
CA LYS A 130 -8.91 2.16 2.83
C LYS A 130 -8.01 2.55 1.66
N ALA A 131 -8.57 3.22 0.65
CA ALA A 131 -7.83 3.76 -0.48
C ALA A 131 -7.74 5.30 -0.42
N PHE A 132 -6.54 5.81 -0.66
CA PHE A 132 -6.17 7.21 -0.73
C PHE A 132 -5.70 7.52 -2.15
N THR A 133 -6.52 8.24 -2.92
CA THR A 133 -6.34 8.35 -4.38
C THR A 133 -5.83 9.71 -4.85
N ARG A 134 -5.90 10.73 -3.99
CA ARG A 134 -5.50 12.12 -4.32
C ARG A 134 -4.78 12.80 -3.16
N GLY A 135 -4.06 12.02 -2.35
CA GLY A 135 -3.45 12.50 -1.12
C GLY A 135 -4.44 13.23 -0.22
N ARG A 136 -4.10 14.43 0.25
CA ARG A 136 -5.01 15.29 1.06
C ARG A 136 -6.22 15.85 0.30
N LYS A 137 -6.26 15.75 -1.04
CA LYS A 137 -7.29 16.40 -1.88
C LYS A 137 -8.59 15.61 -2.01
N ALA A 138 -8.69 14.42 -1.42
CA ALA A 138 -9.90 13.63 -1.39
C ALA A 138 -9.99 12.81 -0.10
N PRO A 139 -11.20 12.55 0.42
CA PRO A 139 -11.37 11.63 1.53
C PRO A 139 -10.97 10.21 1.11
N PRO A 140 -10.46 9.39 2.05
CA PRO A 140 -10.22 7.98 1.78
C PRO A 140 -11.54 7.24 1.55
N LYS A 141 -11.47 6.14 0.78
CA LYS A 141 -12.61 5.26 0.51
C LYS A 141 -12.42 3.92 1.20
N ASP A 142 -13.46 3.46 1.88
CA ASP A 142 -13.43 2.19 2.60
C ASP A 142 -13.65 1.01 1.64
N TYR A 143 -12.93 -0.08 1.89
CA TYR A 143 -13.13 -1.35 1.22
C TYR A 143 -13.98 -2.28 2.08
N ASN A 144 -15.18 -2.59 1.58
CA ASN A 144 -16.13 -3.50 2.23
C ASN A 144 -16.36 -4.80 1.43
N GLY A 145 -15.51 -5.07 0.43
CA GLY A 145 -15.61 -6.27 -0.39
C GLY A 145 -14.94 -7.50 0.25
N GLU A 146 -14.87 -8.58 -0.52
CA GLU A 146 -14.28 -9.84 -0.06
C GLU A 146 -12.78 -9.69 0.27
N ARG A 147 -12.32 -10.37 1.32
CA ARG A 147 -10.92 -10.35 1.74
C ARG A 147 -10.06 -11.35 0.96
N LYS A 148 -10.18 -11.30 -0.37
CA LYS A 148 -9.47 -12.15 -1.34
C LYS A 148 -8.62 -11.32 -2.29
N ALA A 149 -7.47 -11.86 -2.70
CA ALA A 149 -6.47 -11.12 -3.46
C ALA A 149 -7.02 -10.54 -4.77
N ASN A 150 -7.86 -11.29 -5.49
CA ASN A 150 -8.50 -10.85 -6.73
C ASN A 150 -9.48 -9.68 -6.48
N ALA A 151 -10.34 -9.78 -5.48
CA ALA A 151 -11.31 -8.74 -5.15
C ALA A 151 -10.61 -7.45 -4.69
N ILE A 152 -9.57 -7.60 -3.85
CA ILE A 152 -8.76 -6.46 -3.38
C ILE A 152 -8.01 -5.82 -4.55
N SER A 153 -7.37 -6.59 -5.43
CA SER A 153 -6.59 -6.05 -6.56
C SER A 153 -7.49 -5.39 -7.61
N GLU A 154 -8.64 -5.97 -7.92
CA GLU A 154 -9.61 -5.36 -8.83
C GLU A 154 -10.13 -4.04 -8.26
N TRP A 155 -10.58 -4.04 -7.00
CA TRP A 155 -11.08 -2.85 -6.34
C TRP A 155 -10.00 -1.75 -6.26
N ALA A 156 -8.79 -2.10 -5.85
CA ALA A 156 -7.66 -1.19 -5.74
C ALA A 156 -7.25 -0.59 -7.09
N GLY A 157 -7.20 -1.41 -8.15
CA GLY A 157 -6.95 -0.95 -9.52
C GLY A 157 -8.01 0.03 -10.02
N ASN A 158 -9.27 -0.15 -9.59
CA ASN A 158 -10.37 0.76 -9.89
C ASN A 158 -10.29 2.09 -9.11
N GLN A 159 -9.50 2.16 -8.04
CA GLN A 159 -9.28 3.41 -7.32
C GLN A 159 -8.29 4.34 -8.04
N ILE A 160 -7.51 3.82 -8.99
CA ILE A 160 -6.57 4.63 -9.78
C ILE A 160 -7.37 5.66 -10.59
N ARG A 161 -7.08 6.94 -10.34
CA ARG A 161 -7.69 8.04 -11.08
C ARG A 161 -7.36 7.92 -12.56
N ASN A 162 -8.39 7.96 -13.39
CA ASN A 162 -8.22 7.95 -14.84
C ASN A 162 -7.87 9.36 -15.35
N LEU A 163 -6.63 9.54 -15.81
CA LEU A 163 -6.17 10.75 -16.50
C LEU A 163 -6.05 10.53 -18.03
N VAL A 164 -6.55 9.40 -18.53
CA VAL A 164 -6.46 9.02 -19.94
C VAL A 164 -7.69 9.52 -20.68
N THR A 165 -7.48 10.31 -21.72
CA THR A 165 -8.54 10.80 -22.61
C THR A 165 -8.92 9.72 -23.61
N ARG A 166 -10.22 9.56 -23.86
CA ARG A 166 -10.71 8.74 -24.95
C ARG A 166 -10.68 9.55 -26.24
N VAL A 167 -9.86 9.15 -27.19
CA VAL A 167 -9.85 9.71 -28.56
C VAL A 167 -10.77 8.83 -29.40
N SER A 168 -11.98 9.32 -29.68
CA SER A 168 -13.06 8.50 -30.25
C SER A 168 -12.80 8.07 -31.69
N ASP A 169 -12.24 8.98 -32.46
CA ASP A 169 -12.10 8.94 -33.90
C ASP A 169 -10.94 9.84 -34.35
N ASN A 170 -10.74 9.90 -35.66
CA ASN A 170 -9.70 10.68 -36.31
C ASN A 170 -9.93 12.19 -36.12
N GLU A 171 -11.19 12.63 -36.19
CA GLU A 171 -11.55 14.04 -36.01
C GLU A 171 -11.26 14.53 -34.59
N ALA A 172 -11.34 13.65 -33.58
CA ALA A 172 -10.97 13.95 -32.20
C ALA A 172 -9.45 13.96 -31.94
N LEU A 173 -8.62 13.47 -32.88
CA LEU A 173 -7.17 13.37 -32.68
C LEU A 173 -6.52 14.76 -32.60
N GLN A 174 -6.72 15.60 -33.61
CA GLN A 174 -6.08 16.93 -33.66
C GLN A 174 -6.51 17.83 -32.48
N PRO A 175 -7.81 17.93 -32.11
CA PRO A 175 -8.22 18.67 -30.93
C PRO A 175 -7.55 18.18 -29.65
N TRP A 176 -7.30 16.87 -29.52
CA TRP A 176 -6.59 16.32 -28.37
C TRP A 176 -5.10 16.66 -28.39
N LEU A 177 -4.44 16.62 -29.55
CA LEU A 177 -3.04 17.07 -29.71
C LEU A 177 -2.86 18.55 -29.43
N ASP A 178 -3.89 19.35 -29.73
CA ASP A 178 -3.89 20.77 -29.44
C ASP A 178 -4.02 21.10 -27.94
N THR A 179 -4.41 20.12 -27.11
CA THR A 179 -4.40 20.29 -25.65
C THR A 179 -2.98 20.33 -25.12
N GLU A 180 -2.59 21.46 -24.53
CA GLU A 180 -1.23 21.68 -24.00
C GLU A 180 -0.15 21.31 -25.04
N LYS A 181 -0.19 21.95 -26.21
CA LYS A 181 0.62 21.63 -27.40
C LYS A 181 2.08 21.25 -27.14
N GLN A 182 2.74 21.83 -26.15
CA GLN A 182 4.16 21.55 -25.88
C GLN A 182 4.39 20.25 -25.09
N ALA A 183 3.34 19.68 -24.48
CA ALA A 183 3.41 18.44 -23.74
C ALA A 183 3.63 17.24 -24.68
N PRO A 184 4.28 16.16 -24.21
CA PRO A 184 4.31 14.91 -24.94
C PRO A 184 2.94 14.21 -24.85
N HIS A 185 2.45 13.72 -25.99
CA HIS A 185 1.23 12.95 -26.10
C HIS A 185 1.56 11.48 -26.32
N ILE A 186 0.94 10.60 -25.53
CA ILE A 186 1.06 9.14 -25.66
C ILE A 186 -0.29 8.59 -26.08
N LEU A 187 -0.39 8.08 -27.29
CA LEU A 187 -1.61 7.47 -27.83
C LEU A 187 -1.49 5.94 -27.81
N VAL A 188 -2.43 5.28 -27.13
CA VAL A 188 -2.56 3.81 -27.16
C VAL A 188 -3.67 3.43 -28.12
N TYR A 189 -3.30 2.76 -29.21
CA TYR A 189 -4.23 2.19 -30.18
C TYR A 189 -4.49 0.71 -29.85
N THR A 190 -5.74 0.34 -29.56
CA THR A 190 -6.06 -1.02 -29.10
C THR A 190 -7.46 -1.49 -29.48
N ASN A 191 -7.66 -2.80 -29.61
CA ASN A 191 -9.00 -3.39 -29.80
C ASN A 191 -9.85 -3.35 -28.51
N LYS A 192 -9.24 -3.11 -27.34
CA LYS A 192 -9.95 -3.06 -26.06
C LYS A 192 -10.69 -1.74 -25.89
N ALA A 193 -11.93 -1.80 -25.39
CA ALA A 193 -12.73 -0.61 -25.14
C ALA A 193 -12.39 0.09 -23.80
N THR A 194 -11.69 -0.59 -22.90
CA THR A 194 -11.45 -0.14 -21.53
C THR A 194 -10.00 0.31 -21.33
N THR A 195 -9.82 1.43 -20.61
CA THR A 195 -8.51 1.89 -20.17
C THR A 195 -7.95 0.94 -19.12
N SER A 196 -6.81 0.33 -19.40
CA SER A 196 -6.16 -0.59 -18.47
C SER A 196 -5.65 0.13 -17.22
N THR A 197 -5.57 -0.60 -16.09
CA THR A 197 -4.98 -0.13 -14.83
C THR A 197 -3.56 0.40 -15.03
N LEU A 198 -2.78 -0.28 -15.87
CA LEU A 198 -1.43 0.14 -16.23
C LEU A 198 -1.40 1.50 -16.92
N LEU A 199 -2.28 1.72 -17.90
CA LEU A 199 -2.31 2.99 -18.63
C LEU A 199 -2.74 4.15 -17.71
N LYS A 200 -3.70 3.91 -16.81
CA LYS A 200 -4.08 4.89 -15.78
C LYS A 200 -2.90 5.21 -14.84
N ALA A 201 -2.17 4.19 -14.40
CA ALA A 201 -1.02 4.35 -13.53
C ALA A 201 0.13 5.13 -14.20
N LEU A 202 0.40 4.85 -15.48
CA LEU A 202 1.38 5.62 -16.26
C LEU A 202 0.96 7.09 -16.40
N ALA A 203 -0.32 7.35 -16.70
CA ALA A 203 -0.85 8.70 -16.80
C ALA A 203 -0.75 9.48 -15.48
N LEU A 204 -0.89 8.80 -14.34
CA LEU A 204 -0.64 9.39 -13.03
C LEU A 204 0.86 9.64 -12.77
N LYS A 205 1.73 8.69 -13.14
CA LYS A 205 3.17 8.80 -12.93
C LYS A 205 3.80 9.94 -13.72
N TYR A 206 3.27 10.24 -14.91
CA TYR A 206 3.77 11.28 -15.80
C TYR A 206 2.69 12.35 -16.06
N PRO A 207 2.34 13.18 -15.05
CA PRO A 207 1.21 14.11 -15.16
C PRO A 207 1.44 15.24 -16.17
N GLY A 208 2.69 15.50 -16.58
CA GLY A 208 3.03 16.45 -17.63
C GLY A 208 2.85 15.91 -19.05
N ALA A 209 2.56 14.61 -19.21
CA ALA A 209 2.27 13.99 -20.48
C ALA A 209 0.77 13.74 -20.66
N LYS A 210 0.27 13.81 -21.89
CA LYS A 210 -1.13 13.55 -22.22
C LYS A 210 -1.30 12.13 -22.69
N PHE A 211 -2.09 11.35 -21.96
CA PHE A 211 -2.36 9.97 -22.34
C PHE A 211 -3.72 9.88 -23.03
N GLY A 212 -3.72 9.26 -24.21
CA GLY A 212 -4.90 9.01 -25.03
C GLY A 212 -5.08 7.51 -25.26
N ILE A 213 -6.33 7.07 -25.35
CA ILE A 213 -6.66 5.73 -25.83
C ILE A 213 -7.63 5.84 -27.00
N MET A 214 -7.29 5.14 -28.08
CA MET A 214 -8.12 5.02 -29.28
C MET A 214 -8.45 3.56 -29.54
N LYS A 215 -9.73 3.26 -29.73
CA LYS A 215 -10.18 1.92 -30.09
C LYS A 215 -9.99 1.70 -31.59
N ALA A 216 -9.40 0.57 -31.97
CA ALA A 216 -9.36 0.12 -33.35
C ALA A 216 -10.78 -0.19 -33.83
N THR A 217 -11.29 0.61 -34.76
CA THR A 217 -12.62 0.45 -35.37
C THR A 217 -12.57 0.83 -36.84
N SER A 218 -13.65 0.57 -37.59
CA SER A 218 -13.76 0.99 -38.98
C SER A 218 -13.60 2.49 -39.20
N ARG A 219 -14.02 3.31 -38.23
CA ARG A 219 -13.90 4.78 -38.27
C ARG A 219 -12.48 5.28 -38.09
N ASN A 220 -11.59 4.45 -37.53
CA ASN A 220 -10.26 4.88 -37.11
C ASN A 220 -9.17 4.15 -37.91
N LYS A 221 -9.54 3.55 -39.06
CA LYS A 221 -8.62 2.77 -39.91
C LYS A 221 -7.55 3.65 -40.55
N ASP A 222 -7.88 4.92 -40.79
CA ASP A 222 -7.00 5.89 -41.44
C ASP A 222 -6.12 6.66 -40.46
N VAL A 223 -6.26 6.47 -39.15
CA VAL A 223 -5.41 7.13 -38.13
C VAL A 223 -3.92 6.92 -38.40
N LYS A 224 -3.55 5.79 -39.01
CA LYS A 224 -2.17 5.51 -39.42
C LYS A 224 -1.60 6.53 -40.41
N LYS A 225 -2.43 7.04 -41.34
CA LYS A 225 -2.04 8.05 -42.32
C LYS A 225 -1.80 9.38 -41.63
N GLU A 226 -2.68 9.74 -40.70
CA GLU A 226 -2.55 10.96 -39.88
C GLU A 226 -1.31 10.90 -39.00
N LEU A 227 -1.01 9.75 -38.39
CA LEU A 227 0.22 9.52 -37.61
C LEU A 227 1.50 9.40 -38.45
N GLY A 228 1.41 9.55 -39.79
CA GLY A 228 2.57 9.47 -40.69
C GLY A 228 3.22 8.09 -40.78
N LEU A 229 2.49 7.02 -40.43
CA LEU A 229 3.04 5.67 -40.34
C LEU A 229 2.94 4.93 -41.69
N THR A 230 4.06 4.33 -42.10
CA THR A 230 4.12 3.43 -43.26
C THR A 230 3.96 1.98 -42.81
N GLY A 231 2.98 1.25 -43.36
CA GLY A 231 2.78 -0.19 -43.10
C GLY A 231 1.42 -0.59 -42.50
N GLU A 232 1.30 -1.84 -42.08
CA GLU A 232 0.10 -2.36 -41.40
C GLU A 232 0.13 -1.97 -39.91
N LEU A 233 -0.95 -1.34 -39.44
CA LEU A 233 -1.10 -0.95 -38.03
C LEU A 233 -1.77 -2.09 -37.25
N THR A 234 -0.97 -2.84 -36.49
CA THR A 234 -1.47 -3.91 -35.63
C THR A 234 -1.77 -3.39 -34.22
N SER A 235 -2.85 -3.89 -33.61
CA SER A 235 -3.21 -3.58 -32.22
C SER A 235 -2.67 -4.68 -31.28
N PRO A 236 -2.15 -4.34 -30.08
CA PRO A 236 -2.01 -2.99 -29.55
C PRO A 236 -0.75 -2.28 -30.07
N ALA A 237 -0.84 -0.97 -30.28
CA ALA A 237 0.30 -0.11 -30.59
C ALA A 237 0.31 1.11 -29.65
N VAL A 238 1.51 1.61 -29.35
CA VAL A 238 1.72 2.79 -28.51
C VAL A 238 2.55 3.79 -29.30
N PHE A 239 2.10 5.04 -29.32
CA PHE A 239 2.73 6.14 -30.03
C PHE A 239 3.11 7.25 -29.06
N LEU A 240 4.31 7.79 -29.23
CA LEU A 240 4.77 9.02 -28.60
C LEU A 240 4.77 10.14 -29.64
N ILE A 241 4.08 11.24 -29.36
CA ILE A 241 3.96 12.40 -30.24
C ILE A 241 4.50 13.60 -29.45
N ARG A 242 5.54 14.27 -29.95
CA ARG A 242 6.22 15.35 -29.22
C ARG A 242 5.71 16.72 -29.69
N GLY A 243 5.49 17.64 -28.76
CA GLY A 243 5.18 19.04 -29.10
C GLY A 243 3.92 19.23 -29.95
N GLY A 244 2.93 18.33 -29.83
CA GLY A 244 1.64 18.46 -30.50
C GLY A 244 1.69 18.36 -32.03
N SER A 245 2.84 17.98 -32.60
CA SER A 245 3.01 17.78 -34.04
C SER A 245 3.15 16.30 -34.36
N LEU A 246 2.31 15.83 -35.28
CA LEU A 246 2.31 14.47 -35.81
C LEU A 246 3.62 14.12 -36.54
N GLU A 247 4.39 15.12 -36.99
CA GLU A 247 5.68 14.92 -37.66
C GLU A 247 6.75 14.27 -36.75
N THR A 248 6.56 14.34 -35.43
CA THR A 248 7.49 13.78 -34.44
C THR A 248 6.97 12.50 -33.81
N THR A 249 6.05 11.81 -34.50
CA THR A 249 5.43 10.59 -33.99
C THR A 249 6.41 9.41 -34.03
N GLU A 250 6.68 8.83 -32.87
CA GLU A 250 7.51 7.64 -32.68
C GLU A 250 6.63 6.47 -32.22
N LYS A 251 6.71 5.33 -32.90
CA LYS A 251 6.07 4.09 -32.44
C LYS A 251 6.95 3.41 -31.41
N TYR A 252 6.37 3.00 -30.29
CA TYR A 252 7.06 2.16 -29.31
C TYR A 252 7.14 0.72 -29.83
N GLU A 253 8.35 0.23 -30.05
CA GLU A 253 8.60 -1.11 -30.61
C GLU A 253 8.71 -2.22 -29.54
N GLY A 254 8.50 -1.90 -28.27
CA GLY A 254 8.67 -2.86 -27.17
C GLY A 254 10.06 -2.79 -26.53
N LEU A 255 10.31 -3.70 -25.58
CA LEU A 255 11.66 -3.94 -25.08
C LEU A 255 12.35 -4.84 -26.11
N CYS A 256 13.43 -4.36 -26.72
CA CYS A 256 14.33 -5.23 -27.49
C CYS A 256 14.76 -6.38 -26.56
N SER A 257 14.31 -7.59 -26.87
CA SER A 257 14.66 -8.82 -26.16
C SER A 257 16.11 -9.20 -26.40
#